data_AF-A0AAU7RV43-F1
#
_entry.id   AF-A0AAU7RV43-F1
#
_cell.length_a   1.000
_cell.length_b   1.000
_cell.length_c   1.000
_cell.angle_alpha   90.00
_cell.angle_beta   90.00
_cell.angle_gamma   90.00
#
_symmetry.space_group_name_H-M   'P 1'
#
loop_
_entity.id
_entity.type
_entity.pdbx_description
1 polymer ?
#
loop_
_entity_poly.entity_id
_entity_poly.type
_entity_poly.pdbx_seq_one_letter_code
_entity_poly.pdbx_strand_id
1 'polypeptide(L)'
;MDMKAQLEALREHAHTLEDTIEDLDYQIERAIHAIAAATDDVGHAIMVLTERQKTQAGFMFELGKATAQIEDLENRIREQDERGVERLVTQQWEAKTPAIQEDHLDWLRPVLDAPGPERRDIARDERHPRREAEERMLDEMHREDREPEDYLDWWKP
;
A
#
# COMPACT_ATOMS: atom_id res chain seq x y z
N MET A 1 19.28 5.39 17.05
CA MET A 1 18.34 4.76 18.01
C MET A 1 17.84 3.48 17.40
N ASP A 2 17.68 2.43 18.19
CA ASP A 2 17.13 1.15 17.73
C ASP A 2 15.66 1.36 17.30
N MET A 3 15.31 0.94 16.08
CA MET A 3 13.94 1.06 15.55
C MET A 3 12.97 0.19 16.36
N LYS A 4 13.44 -0.95 16.88
CA LYS A 4 12.63 -1.85 17.72
C LYS A 4 12.32 -1.21 19.08
N ALA A 5 13.30 -0.55 19.70
CA ALA A 5 13.07 0.18 20.93
C ALA A 5 12.08 1.36 20.77
N GLN A 6 12.14 2.07 19.63
CA GLN A 6 11.18 3.12 19.32
C GLN A 6 9.77 2.59 19.07
N LEU A 7 9.65 1.45 18.37
CA LEU A 7 8.38 0.78 18.15
C LEU A 7 7.73 0.38 19.48
N GLU A 8 8.51 -0.20 20.40
CA GLU A 8 8.01 -0.60 21.71
C GLU A 8 7.55 0.60 22.54
N ALA A 9 8.33 1.69 22.56
CA ALA A 9 7.95 2.92 23.25
C ALA A 9 6.66 3.53 22.69
N LEU A 10 6.45 3.48 21.37
CA LEU A 10 5.20 3.94 20.75
C LEU A 10 4.01 3.05 21.07
N ARG A 11 4.22 1.73 21.15
CA ARG A 11 3.17 0.77 21.56
C ARG A 11 2.76 0.98 23.01
N GLU A 12 3.73 1.16 23.91
CA GLU A 12 3.47 1.50 25.31
C GLU A 12 2.69 2.82 25.39
N HIS A 13 3.12 3.85 24.65
CA HIS A 13 2.40 5.11 24.60
C HIS A 13 0.96 4.97 24.06
N ALA A 14 0.75 4.22 22.98
CA ALA A 14 -0.58 3.95 22.44
C ALA A 14 -1.47 3.25 23.47
N HIS A 15 -0.93 2.26 24.18
CA HIS A 15 -1.66 1.56 25.24
C HIS A 15 -2.03 2.50 26.39
N THR A 16 -1.12 3.38 26.82
CA THR A 16 -1.46 4.39 27.84
C THR A 16 -2.55 5.35 27.38
N LEU A 17 -2.59 5.71 26.09
CA LEU A 17 -3.65 6.55 25.54
C LEU A 17 -5.00 5.82 25.54
N GLU A 18 -5.02 4.54 25.16
CA GLU A 18 -6.22 3.69 25.23
C GLU A 18 -6.79 3.62 26.65
N ASP A 19 -5.93 3.34 27.65
CA ASP A 19 -6.34 3.30 29.06
C ASP A 19 -6.94 4.64 29.52
N THR A 20 -6.33 5.76 29.12
CA THR A 20 -6.85 7.09 29.47
C THR A 20 -8.17 7.42 28.78
N ILE A 21 -8.40 6.92 27.56
CA ILE A 21 -9.67 7.08 26.85
C ILE A 21 -10.76 6.26 27.55
N GLU A 22 -10.47 5.02 27.96
CA GLU A 22 -11.43 4.18 28.68
C GLU A 22 -11.84 4.81 30.03
N ASP A 23 -10.90 5.39 30.78
CA ASP A 23 -11.22 6.13 32.01
C ASP A 23 -12.10 7.35 31.72
N LEU A 24 -11.84 8.08 30.64
CA LEU A 24 -12.69 9.21 30.23
C LEU A 24 -14.08 8.77 29.83
N ASP A 25 -14.23 7.64 29.12
CA ASP A 25 -15.52 7.07 28.76
C ASP A 25 -16.33 6.74 30.01
N TYR A 26 -15.72 6.10 31.00
CA TYR A 26 -16.36 5.84 32.29
C TYR A 26 -16.80 7.15 33.01
N GLN A 27 -15.97 8.19 32.98
CA GLN A 27 -16.31 9.49 33.56
C GLN A 27 -17.48 10.17 32.81
N ILE A 28 -17.51 10.08 31.49
CA ILE A 28 -18.59 10.62 30.65
C ILE A 28 -19.90 9.89 30.95
N GLU A 29 -19.90 8.56 30.97
CA GLU A 29 -21.06 7.75 31.31
C GLU A 29 -21.61 8.12 32.70
N ARG A 30 -20.73 8.25 33.69
CA ARG A 30 -21.12 8.68 35.03
C ARG A 30 -21.76 10.07 35.04
N ALA A 31 -21.22 11.02 34.28
CA ALA A 31 -21.79 12.37 34.18
C ALA A 31 -23.17 12.34 33.50
N ILE A 32 -23.36 11.53 32.45
CA ILE A 32 -24.66 11.32 31.78
C ILE A 32 -25.68 10.77 32.79
N HIS A 33 -25.30 9.78 33.58
CA HIS A 33 -26.19 9.22 34.59
C HIS A 33 -26.56 10.23 35.69
N ALA A 34 -25.63 11.08 36.12
CA ALA A 34 -25.93 12.15 37.08
C ALA A 34 -26.92 13.19 36.51
N ILE A 35 -26.79 13.54 35.23
CA ILE A 35 -27.74 14.41 34.52
C ILE A 35 -29.12 13.74 34.46
N ALA A 36 -29.17 12.48 34.07
CA ALA A 36 -30.43 11.73 33.92
C ALA A 36 -31.15 11.54 35.27
N ALA A 37 -30.41 11.37 36.36
CA ALA A 37 -30.96 11.23 37.70
C ALA A 37 -31.33 12.58 38.34
N ALA A 38 -31.00 13.71 37.70
CA ALA A 38 -31.15 15.06 38.25
C ALA A 38 -30.56 15.21 39.67
N THR A 39 -29.50 14.44 39.97
CA THR A 39 -28.91 14.36 41.31
C THR A 39 -27.92 15.49 41.60
N ASP A 40 -27.34 16.08 40.55
CA ASP A 40 -26.39 17.20 40.62
C ASP A 40 -26.92 18.45 39.91
N ASP A 41 -26.24 19.57 40.08
CA ASP A 41 -26.44 20.76 39.23
C ASP A 41 -26.21 20.36 37.77
N VAL A 42 -27.30 20.23 37.02
CA VAL A 42 -27.30 19.81 35.61
C VAL A 42 -26.39 20.71 34.78
N GLY A 43 -26.29 22.00 35.10
CA GLY A 43 -25.39 22.92 34.39
C GLY A 43 -23.93 22.54 34.59
N HIS A 44 -23.55 22.20 35.83
CA HIS A 44 -22.21 21.72 36.15
C HIS A 44 -21.90 20.39 35.45
N ALA A 45 -22.84 19.44 35.48
CA ALA A 45 -22.65 18.13 34.85
C ALA A 45 -22.51 18.21 33.32
N ILE A 46 -23.28 19.09 32.65
CA ILE A 46 -23.14 19.35 31.21
C ILE A 46 -21.77 19.96 30.89
N MET A 47 -21.29 20.90 31.71
CA MET A 47 -19.96 21.50 31.53
C MET A 47 -18.86 20.43 31.63
N VAL A 48 -18.90 19.60 32.67
CA VAL A 48 -17.94 18.49 32.86
C VAL A 48 -17.98 17.52 31.68
N LEU A 49 -19.17 17.13 31.23
CA LEU A 49 -19.33 16.25 30.07
C LEU A 49 -18.70 16.84 28.80
N THR A 50 -18.96 18.11 28.52
CA THR A 50 -18.41 18.80 27.34
C THR A 50 -16.88 18.88 27.40
N GLU A 51 -16.32 19.16 28.58
CA GLU A 51 -14.87 19.18 28.79
C GLU A 51 -14.26 17.80 28.56
N ARG A 52 -14.85 16.75 29.15
CA ARG A 52 -14.36 15.37 29.02
C ARG A 52 -14.42 14.87 27.58
N GLN A 53 -15.52 15.13 26.88
CA GLN A 53 -15.65 14.79 25.46
C GLN A 53 -14.57 15.48 24.61
N LYS A 54 -14.25 16.74 24.89
CA LYS A 54 -13.19 17.47 24.18
C LYS A 54 -11.81 16.85 24.45
N THR A 55 -11.53 16.50 25.70
CA THR A 55 -10.27 15.83 26.08
C THR A 55 -10.15 14.46 25.42
N GLN A 56 -11.23 13.66 25.43
CA GLN A 56 -11.28 12.35 24.78
C GLN A 56 -11.00 12.46 23.28
N ALA A 57 -11.60 13.44 22.59
CA ALA A 57 -11.32 13.69 21.18
C ALA A 57 -9.83 14.03 20.92
N GLY A 58 -9.19 14.75 21.85
CA GLY A 58 -7.75 15.01 21.82
C GLY A 58 -6.92 13.73 21.91
N PHE A 59 -7.21 12.87 22.88
CA PHE A 59 -6.49 11.60 23.04
C PHE A 59 -6.74 10.62 21.89
N MET A 60 -7.96 10.54 21.36
CA MET A 60 -8.24 9.71 20.17
C MET A 60 -7.43 10.18 18.96
N PHE A 61 -7.24 11.50 18.79
CA PHE A 61 -6.39 12.03 17.74
C PHE A 61 -4.91 11.66 17.95
N GLU A 62 -4.41 11.77 19.18
CA GLU A 62 -3.05 11.37 19.52
C GLU A 62 -2.82 9.86 19.34
N LEU A 63 -3.81 9.04 19.70
CA LEU A 63 -3.79 7.60 19.48
C LEU A 63 -3.69 7.28 18.00
N GLY A 64 -4.52 7.92 17.16
CA GLY A 64 -4.46 7.77 15.71
C GLY A 64 -3.11 8.18 15.10
N LYS A 65 -2.44 9.18 15.69
CA LYS A 65 -1.07 9.55 15.30
C LYS A 65 -0.06 8.48 15.70
N ALA A 66 -0.17 7.94 16.93
CA ALA A 66 0.72 6.90 17.42
C ALA A 66 0.58 5.62 16.59
N THR A 67 -0.64 5.19 16.26
CA THR A 67 -0.89 4.01 15.42
C THR A 67 -0.29 4.17 14.02
N ALA A 68 -0.48 5.32 13.37
CA ALA A 68 0.13 5.59 12.07
C ALA A 68 1.67 5.56 12.12
N GLN A 69 2.28 6.04 13.22
CA GLN A 69 3.72 5.98 13.41
C GLN A 69 4.23 4.55 13.65
N ILE A 70 3.48 3.74 14.39
CA ILE A 70 3.75 2.32 14.58
C ILE A 70 3.76 1.61 13.22
N GLU A 71 2.73 1.79 12.40
CA GLU A 71 2.63 1.17 11.08
C GLU A 71 3.80 1.56 10.15
N ASP A 72 4.16 2.85 10.11
CA ASP A 72 5.32 3.33 9.32
C ASP A 72 6.63 2.67 9.79
N LEU A 73 6.86 2.57 11.10
CA LEU A 73 8.05 1.92 11.63
C LEU A 73 8.08 0.41 11.39
N GLU A 74 6.94 -0.28 11.55
CA GLU A 74 6.84 -1.71 11.25
C GLU A 74 7.16 -2.00 9.78
N ASN A 75 6.64 -1.18 8.87
CA ASN A 75 6.94 -1.28 7.45
C ASN A 75 8.43 -1.05 7.17
N ARG A 76 9.06 -0.04 7.78
CA ARG A 76 10.49 0.21 7.62
C ARG A 76 11.36 -0.92 8.16
N ILE A 77 11.00 -1.51 9.30
CA ILE A 77 11.69 -2.66 9.86
C ILE A 77 11.58 -3.84 8.89
N ARG A 78 10.37 -4.12 8.37
CA ARG A 78 10.15 -5.17 7.39
C ARG A 78 10.98 -4.97 6.11
N GLU A 79 10.98 -3.76 5.56
CA GLU A 79 11.79 -3.42 4.38
C GLU A 79 13.29 -3.61 4.63
N GLN A 80 13.79 -3.29 5.83
CA GLN A 80 15.20 -3.52 6.17
C GLN A 80 15.55 -5.00 6.22
N ASP A 81 14.68 -5.80 6.82
CA ASP A 81 14.86 -7.25 6.91
C ASP A 81 14.83 -7.88 5.50
N GLU A 82 13.90 -7.47 4.63
CA GLU A 82 13.79 -7.93 3.25
C GLU A 82 15.02 -7.55 2.40
N ARG A 83 15.48 -6.30 2.48
CA ARG A 83 16.70 -5.85 1.78
C ARG A 83 17.95 -6.63 2.21
N GLY A 84 18.00 -7.07 3.46
CA GLY A 84 19.08 -7.93 3.96
C GLY A 84 19.10 -9.29 3.26
N VAL A 85 17.92 -9.90 3.11
CA VAL A 85 17.76 -11.18 2.41
C VAL A 85 18.06 -11.04 0.93
N GLU A 86 17.53 -10.00 0.26
CA GLU A 86 17.79 -9.73 -1.15
C GLU A 86 19.29 -9.59 -1.44
N ARG A 87 20.02 -8.81 -0.64
CA ARG A 87 21.48 -8.67 -0.79
C ARG A 87 22.21 -10.00 -0.64
N LEU A 88 21.81 -10.82 0.32
CA LEU A 88 22.42 -12.13 0.55
C LEU A 88 22.16 -13.08 -0.63
N VAL A 89 20.93 -13.06 -1.18
CA VAL A 89 20.56 -13.84 -2.36
C VAL A 89 21.35 -13.35 -3.57
N THR A 90 21.39 -12.05 -3.85
CA THR A 90 22.17 -11.48 -4.97
C THR A 90 23.65 -11.86 -4.89
N GLN A 91 24.27 -11.75 -3.70
CA GLN A 91 25.66 -12.17 -3.50
C GLN A 91 25.87 -13.68 -3.74
N GLN A 92 24.93 -14.53 -3.33
CA GLN A 92 25.00 -15.96 -3.61
C GLN A 92 24.82 -16.27 -5.10
N TRP A 93 23.97 -15.53 -5.80
CA TRP A 93 23.80 -15.65 -7.26
C TRP A 93 25.06 -15.19 -8.00
N GLU A 94 25.63 -14.05 -7.65
CA GLU A 94 26.90 -13.56 -8.20
C GLU A 94 28.05 -14.54 -7.94
N ALA A 95 28.17 -15.09 -6.72
CA ALA A 95 29.21 -16.06 -6.38
C ALA A 95 29.04 -17.43 -7.06
N LYS A 96 27.80 -17.81 -7.40
CA LYS A 96 27.50 -19.04 -8.16
C LYS A 96 27.58 -18.86 -9.66
N THR A 97 27.67 -17.62 -10.15
CA THR A 97 27.88 -17.36 -11.57
C THR A 97 29.39 -17.50 -11.81
N PRO A 98 29.86 -18.57 -12.48
CA PRO A 98 31.27 -18.63 -12.85
C PRO A 98 31.60 -17.38 -13.66
N ALA A 99 32.79 -16.81 -13.42
CA ALA A 99 33.34 -15.73 -14.21
C ALA A 99 33.58 -16.22 -15.64
N ILE A 100 32.51 -16.32 -16.43
CA ILE A 100 32.57 -16.56 -17.85
C ILE A 100 33.01 -15.22 -18.46
N GLN A 101 34.30 -14.96 -18.36
CA GLN A 101 35.04 -14.25 -19.41
C GLN A 101 35.15 -15.22 -20.58
N GLU A 102 34.08 -15.43 -21.32
CA GLU A 102 34.17 -16.04 -22.64
C GLU A 102 32.92 -15.65 -23.43
N ASP A 103 33.19 -15.09 -24.59
CA ASP A 103 32.30 -14.39 -25.50
C ASP A 103 31.19 -15.31 -26.03
N HIS A 104 30.12 -15.54 -25.25
CA HIS A 104 29.01 -16.43 -25.62
C HIS A 104 28.02 -15.81 -26.61
N LEU A 105 28.50 -14.98 -27.54
CA LEU A 105 27.73 -14.53 -28.71
C LEU A 105 28.01 -15.38 -29.96
N ASP A 106 28.56 -16.58 -29.80
CA ASP A 106 28.81 -17.51 -30.91
C ASP A 106 27.54 -17.98 -31.63
N TRP A 107 26.38 -17.92 -30.96
CA TRP A 107 25.07 -18.23 -31.55
C TRP A 107 24.54 -17.13 -32.50
N LEU A 108 25.14 -15.94 -32.50
CA LEU A 108 24.80 -14.81 -33.39
C LEU A 108 25.66 -14.76 -34.66
N ARG A 109 26.81 -15.46 -34.70
CA ARG A 109 27.69 -15.49 -35.87
C ARG A 109 27.10 -16.11 -37.14
N PRO A 110 26.24 -17.16 -37.09
CA PRO A 110 25.72 -17.77 -38.31
C PRO A 110 24.86 -16.85 -39.18
N VAL A 111 24.31 -15.77 -38.62
CA VAL A 111 23.46 -14.81 -39.34
C VAL A 111 24.28 -13.70 -40.01
N LEU A 112 25.50 -13.43 -39.53
CA LEU A 112 26.33 -12.31 -40.00
C LEU A 112 27.37 -12.73 -41.07
N ASP A 113 27.80 -13.99 -41.08
CA ASP A 113 28.84 -14.49 -42.00
C ASP A 113 28.29 -15.15 -43.29
N ALA A 114 26.98 -15.11 -43.53
CA ALA A 114 26.41 -15.62 -44.76
C ALA A 114 26.68 -14.63 -45.92
N PRO A 115 27.44 -14.99 -46.96
CA PRO A 115 27.51 -14.17 -48.16
C PRO A 115 26.13 -14.22 -48.83
N GLY A 116 25.43 -13.09 -48.79
CA GLY A 116 24.07 -13.01 -49.29
C GLY A 116 23.97 -13.42 -50.76
N PRO A 117 22.94 -14.19 -51.15
CA PRO A 117 22.47 -14.15 -52.51
C PRO A 117 21.39 -13.07 -52.58
N GLU A 118 21.59 -12.18 -53.54
CA GLU A 118 20.55 -11.31 -54.06
C GLU A 118 19.22 -12.05 -54.23
N ARG A 119 18.13 -11.35 -53.88
CA ARG A 119 16.83 -11.36 -54.58
C ARG A 119 16.47 -12.67 -55.28
N ARG A 120 15.67 -13.52 -54.63
CA ARG A 120 14.63 -14.31 -55.31
C ARG A 120 13.46 -14.53 -54.36
N ASP A 121 12.44 -13.68 -54.55
CA ASP A 121 11.04 -14.07 -54.63
C ASP A 121 10.53 -15.10 -53.62
N ILE A 122 10.19 -14.63 -52.42
CA ILE A 122 9.05 -15.17 -51.67
C ILE A 122 8.07 -14.02 -51.42
N ALA A 123 7.59 -13.46 -52.53
CA ALA A 123 6.30 -12.82 -52.55
C ALA A 123 5.25 -13.91 -52.75
N ARG A 124 4.76 -14.52 -51.66
CA ARG A 124 3.32 -14.79 -51.45
C ARG A 124 3.02 -15.50 -50.14
N ASP A 125 2.17 -14.80 -49.39
CA ASP A 125 1.07 -15.35 -48.59
C ASP A 125 1.44 -16.02 -47.27
N GLU A 126 1.55 -15.20 -46.23
CA GLU A 126 0.94 -15.51 -44.94
C GLU A 126 0.52 -14.19 -44.29
N ARG A 127 -0.69 -13.74 -44.65
CA ARG A 127 -1.41 -12.69 -43.92
C ARG A 127 -1.63 -13.24 -42.51
N HIS A 128 -0.79 -12.82 -41.57
CA HIS A 128 -0.93 -13.19 -40.17
C HIS A 128 -2.28 -12.65 -39.64
N PRO A 129 -3.23 -13.52 -39.25
CA PRO A 129 -4.53 -13.09 -38.70
C PRO A 129 -4.43 -12.30 -37.39
N ARG A 130 -3.24 -12.29 -36.77
CA ARG A 130 -2.97 -11.59 -35.51
C ARG A 130 -2.89 -10.07 -35.65
N ARG A 131 -2.35 -9.54 -36.76
CA ARG A 131 -2.21 -8.08 -36.93
C ARG A 131 -3.55 -7.38 -37.08
N GLU A 132 -4.50 -7.99 -37.81
CA GLU A 132 -5.86 -7.44 -37.97
C GLU A 132 -6.70 -7.53 -36.68
N ALA A 133 -6.36 -8.45 -35.76
CA ALA A 133 -6.99 -8.54 -34.45
C ALA A 133 -6.46 -7.46 -33.50
N GLU A 134 -5.15 -7.20 -33.54
CA GLU A 134 -4.50 -6.14 -32.77
C GLU A 134 -4.95 -4.74 -33.23
N GLU A 135 -5.04 -4.51 -34.55
CA GLU A 135 -5.58 -3.24 -35.08
C GLU A 135 -7.05 -3.02 -34.71
N ARG A 136 -7.90 -4.06 -34.76
CA ARG A 136 -9.30 -3.95 -34.32
C ARG A 136 -9.42 -3.65 -32.82
N MET A 137 -8.56 -4.23 -31.99
CA MET A 137 -8.57 -4.00 -30.55
C MET A 137 -8.14 -2.58 -30.20
N LEU A 138 -7.19 -2.01 -30.96
CA LEU A 138 -6.77 -0.61 -30.82
C LEU A 138 -7.85 0.36 -31.32
N ASP A 139 -8.51 0.06 -32.44
CA ASP A 139 -9.61 0.87 -32.98
C ASP A 139 -10.85 0.87 -32.06
N GLU A 140 -11.08 -0.25 -31.34
CA GLU A 140 -12.13 -0.37 -30.32
C GLU A 140 -11.79 0.39 -29.03
N MET A 141 -10.50 0.50 -28.68
CA MET A 141 -10.01 1.28 -27.54
C MET A 141 -10.03 2.80 -27.79
N HIS A 142 -9.91 3.22 -29.06
CA HIS A 142 -9.88 4.63 -29.48
C HIS A 142 -11.24 5.17 -29.93
N ARG A 143 -12.32 4.38 -29.86
CA ARG A 143 -13.69 4.90 -29.98
C ARG A 143 -14.04 5.71 -28.73
N GLU A 144 -13.76 7.01 -28.79
CA GLU A 144 -14.08 8.03 -27.78
C GLU A 144 -15.60 8.27 -27.55
N ASP A 145 -16.49 7.51 -28.20
CA ASP A 145 -17.95 7.72 -28.14
C ASP A 145 -18.72 6.57 -27.47
N ARG A 146 -18.09 5.78 -26.61
CA ARG A 146 -18.84 4.88 -25.71
C ARG A 146 -18.85 5.47 -24.32
N GLU A 147 -19.92 6.21 -24.01
CA GLU A 147 -20.30 6.50 -22.64
C GLU A 147 -20.18 5.20 -21.82
N PRO A 148 -19.52 5.22 -20.64
CA PRO A 148 -19.53 4.09 -19.74
C PRO A 148 -20.94 3.94 -19.14
N GLU A 149 -21.85 3.36 -19.92
CA GLU A 149 -23.10 2.80 -19.41
C GLU A 149 -22.78 1.53 -18.62
N ASP A 150 -22.32 1.72 -17.40
CA ASP A 150 -22.67 0.88 -16.24
C ASP A 150 -21.96 1.46 -15.01
N TYR A 151 -22.43 2.64 -14.57
CA TYR A 151 -22.28 3.02 -13.18
C TYR A 151 -23.09 2.02 -12.35
N LEU A 152 -22.40 1.19 -11.56
CA LEU A 152 -23.04 0.43 -10.50
C LEU A 152 -23.75 1.42 -9.55
N ASP A 153 -25.07 1.44 -9.63
CA ASP A 153 -26.03 2.16 -8.78
C ASP A 153 -26.10 1.57 -7.35
N TRP A 154 -24.97 1.47 -6.63
CA TRP A 154 -24.98 0.97 -5.24
C TRP A 154 -25.31 2.04 -4.20
N TRP A 155 -25.57 3.27 -4.64
CA TRP A 155 -25.98 4.36 -3.75
C TRP A 155 -27.19 5.11 -4.32
N LYS A 156 -28.37 4.48 -4.21
CA LYS A 156 -29.64 5.21 -4.17
C LYS A 156 -30.19 5.14 -2.73
N PRO A 157 -30.65 6.26 -2.17
CA PRO A 157 -31.15 6.36 -0.79
C PRO A 157 -32.51 5.69 -0.60
#